data_AF-A0A7C4HR84-F1
#
_entry.id   AF-A0A7C4HR84-F1
#
_cell.length_a   1.000
_cell.length_b   1.000
_cell.length_c   1.000
_cell.angle_alpha   90.00
_cell.angle_beta   90.00
_cell.angle_gamma   90.00
#
_symmetry.space_group_name_H-M   'P 1'
#
loop_
_entity.id
_entity.type
_entity.pdbx_description
1 polymer ?
#
loop_
_entity_poly.entity_id
_entity_poly.type
_entity_poly.pdbx_seq_one_letter_code
_entity_poly.pdbx_strand_id
1 'polypeptide(L)' 'MAKLLKISEAATMALHSMVLLAREPEKMLTTQEMAEEIRVSANHLAKVLQRLNKDGLVAATRGPKGGFNLGRAPESIN' A
#
# COMPACT_ATOMS: atom_id res chain seq x y z
N MET A 1 -13.50 3.99 -18.50
CA MET A 1 -14.63 4.11 -17.53
C MET A 1 -14.84 5.58 -17.20
N ALA A 2 -16.08 6.06 -17.24
CA ALA A 2 -16.40 7.43 -16.84
C ALA A 2 -16.09 7.61 -15.34
N LYS A 3 -15.17 8.53 -15.00
CA LYS A 3 -14.90 8.91 -13.60
C LYS A 3 -16.00 9.89 -13.15
N LEU A 4 -17.04 9.37 -12.50
CA LEU A 4 -18.04 10.18 -11.77
C LEU A 4 -17.41 10.93 -10.57
N LEU A 5 -16.34 10.38 -10.02
CA LEU A 5 -15.52 10.99 -8.97
C LEU A 5 -14.07 11.12 -9.45
N LYS A 6 -13.47 12.30 -9.30
CA LYS A 6 -12.06 12.54 -9.60
C LYS A 6 -11.18 12.03 -8.45
N ILE A 7 -10.91 10.73 -8.44
CA ILE A 7 -9.90 10.13 -7.57
C ILE A 7 -8.56 10.07 -8.33
N SER A 8 -7.49 10.52 -7.67
CA SER A 8 -6.14 10.46 -8.22
C SER A 8 -5.65 9.01 -8.27
N GLU A 9 -4.81 8.68 -9.25
CA GLU A 9 -4.23 7.33 -9.32
C GLU A 9 -3.42 6.98 -8.08
N ALA A 10 -2.75 7.98 -7.48
CA ALA A 10 -2.03 7.83 -6.22
C ALA A 10 -2.98 7.42 -5.07
N ALA A 11 -4.15 8.05 -4.96
CA ALA A 11 -5.15 7.69 -3.96
C ALA A 11 -5.72 6.29 -4.22
N THR A 12 -5.98 5.93 -5.48
CA THR A 12 -6.41 4.58 -5.84
C THR A 12 -5.37 3.53 -5.46
N MET A 13 -4.09 3.75 -5.80
CA MET A 13 -2.99 2.86 -5.41
C MET A 13 -2.85 2.75 -3.89
N ALA A 14 -2.98 3.86 -3.16
CA ALA A 14 -2.92 3.87 -1.71
C ALA A 14 -4.02 3.00 -1.10
N LEU A 15 -5.28 3.20 -1.53
CA LEU A 15 -6.42 2.45 -1.02
C LEU A 15 -6.27 0.95 -1.29
N HIS A 16 -5.93 0.55 -2.52
CA HIS A 16 -5.72 -0.86 -2.85
C HIS A 16 -4.56 -1.48 -2.05
N SER A 17 -3.49 -0.72 -1.84
CA SER A 17 -2.35 -1.17 -1.03
C SER A 17 -2.73 -1.40 0.43
N MET A 18 -3.44 -0.45 1.03
CA MET A 18 -3.88 -0.55 2.42
C MET A 18 -4.83 -1.72 2.63
N VAL A 19 -5.79 -1.92 1.70
CA VAL A 19 -6.70 -3.07 1.73
C VAL A 19 -5.93 -4.38 1.60
N LEU A 20 -4.94 -4.44 0.71
CA LEU A 20 -4.14 -5.65 0.52
C LEU A 20 -3.36 -6.02 1.79
N LEU A 21 -2.75 -5.04 2.45
CA LEU A 21 -2.04 -5.24 3.72
C LEU A 21 -2.99 -5.59 4.88
N ALA A 22 -4.22 -5.06 4.87
CA ALA A 22 -5.23 -5.36 5.89
C ALA A 22 -5.78 -6.80 5.79
N ARG A 23 -5.77 -7.40 4.59
CA ARG A 23 -6.28 -8.77 4.37
C ARG A 23 -5.40 -9.84 5.02
N GLU A 24 -4.09 -9.60 5.10
CA GLU A 24 -3.12 -10.53 5.69
C GLU A 24 -2.17 -9.78 6.66
N PRO A 25 -2.64 -9.33 7.84
CA PRO A 25 -1.86 -8.44 8.73
C PRO A 25 -0.51 -9.02 9.18
N GLU A 26 -0.41 -10.34 9.26
CA GLU A 26 0.79 -11.08 9.67
C GLU A 26 1.83 -11.21 8.55
N LYS A 27 1.45 -10.90 7.30
CA LYS A 27 2.31 -11.06 6.13
C LYS A 27 2.90 -9.73 5.70
N MET A 28 4.20 -9.73 5.50
CA MET A 28 4.88 -8.62 4.84
C MET A 28 4.77 -8.78 3.33
N LEU A 29 4.42 -7.70 2.63
CA LEU A 29 4.40 -7.67 1.17
C LEU A 29 5.40 -6.68 0.63
N THR A 30 6.20 -7.09 -0.35
CA THR A 30 7.10 -6.20 -1.07
C THR A 30 6.34 -5.29 -2.04
N THR A 31 6.94 -4.16 -2.40
CA THR A 31 6.37 -3.29 -3.45
C THR A 31 6.10 -4.05 -4.75
N GLN A 32 6.94 -5.03 -5.09
CA GLN A 32 6.80 -5.81 -6.32
C GLN A 32 5.57 -6.70 -6.27
N GLU A 33 5.39 -7.48 -5.20
CA GLU A 33 4.22 -8.33 -5.00
C GLU A 33 2.93 -7.52 -4.99
N MET A 34 2.92 -6.38 -4.27
CA MET A 34 1.75 -5.51 -4.22
C MET A 34 1.44 -4.90 -5.59
N ALA A 35 2.46 -4.51 -6.36
CA ALA A 35 2.29 -3.93 -7.70
C ALA A 35 1.73 -4.92 -8.70
N GLU A 36 2.15 -6.18 -8.61
CA GLU A 36 1.63 -7.28 -9.43
C GLU A 36 0.17 -7.57 -9.10
N GLU A 37 -0.18 -7.67 -7.81
CA GLU A 37 -1.54 -7.95 -7.35
C GLU A 37 -2.52 -6.84 -7.77
N ILE A 38 -2.14 -5.56 -7.58
CA ILE A 38 -3.00 -4.42 -7.91
C ILE A 38 -2.83 -3.90 -9.35
N ARG A 39 -1.97 -4.54 -10.15
CA ARG A 39 -1.68 -4.27 -11.57
C ARG A 39 -1.26 -2.83 -11.87
N VAL A 40 -0.26 -2.34 -11.14
CA VAL A 40 0.31 -0.99 -11.33
C VAL A 40 1.83 -1.05 -11.47
N SER A 41 2.45 0.06 -11.86
CA SER A 41 3.91 0.17 -11.84
C SER A 41 4.46 0.14 -10.42
N ALA A 42 5.42 -0.75 -10.16
CA ALA A 42 6.16 -0.78 -8.89
C ALA A 42 6.82 0.57 -8.55
N ASN A 43 7.28 1.32 -9.56
CA ASN A 43 7.87 2.65 -9.35
C ASN A 43 6.85 3.69 -8.86
N HIS A 44 5.64 3.66 -9.40
CA HIS A 44 4.57 4.55 -8.93
C HIS A 44 4.08 4.13 -7.55
N LEU A 45 3.96 2.82 -7.33
CA LEU A 45 3.56 2.27 -6.04
C LEU A 45 4.57 2.60 -4.94
N ALA A 46 5.87 2.49 -5.22
CA ALA A 46 6.93 2.83 -4.27
C ALA A 46 6.80 4.26 -3.75
N LYS A 47 6.47 5.23 -4.62
CA LYS A 47 6.26 6.64 -4.24
C LYS A 47 5.03 6.80 -3.33
N VAL A 48 3.97 6.01 -3.57
CA VAL A 48 2.76 6.01 -2.75
C VAL A 48 3.05 5.37 -1.38
N LEU A 49 3.65 4.18 -1.35
CA LEU A 49 4.03 3.48 -0.12
C LEU A 49 5.00 4.30 0.73
N GLN A 50 5.92 5.06 0.11
CA GLN A 50 6.80 5.97 0.83
C GLN A 50 6.02 7.07 1.56
N ARG A 51 4.97 7.64 0.93
CA ARG A 51 4.11 8.64 1.57
C ARG A 51 3.31 8.03 2.71
N LEU A 52 2.69 6.87 2.48
CA LEU A 52 1.96 6.14 3.52
C LEU A 52 2.86 5.79 4.72
N ASN A 53 4.11 5.40 4.48
CA ASN A 53 5.08 5.09 5.53
C ASN A 53 5.47 6.34 6.31
N LYS A 54 5.65 7.48 5.63
CA LYS A 54 5.93 8.77 6.27
C LYS A 54 4.78 9.19 7.19
N ASP A 55 3.54 8.92 6.79
CA ASP A 55 2.34 9.24 7.56
C ASP A 55 1.99 8.17 8.62
N GLY A 56 2.79 7.09 8.70
CA GLY A 56 2.62 6.02 9.69
C GLY A 56 1.41 5.12 9.45
N LEU A 57 0.90 5.08 8.21
CA LEU A 57 -0.21 4.21 7.80
C LEU A 57 0.28 2.81 7.41
N VAL A 58 1.49 2.72 6.89
CA VAL A 58 2.22 1.46 6.68
C VAL A 58 3.56 1.54 7.39
N ALA A 59 4.17 0.39 7.69
CA ALA A 59 5.55 0.32 8.16
C ALA A 59 6.39 -0.53 7.21
N ALA A 60 7.57 -0.01 6.86
CA ALA A 60 8.52 -0.67 5.97
C ALA A 60 9.62 -1.37 6.78
N THR A 61 9.86 -2.65 6.52
CA THR A 61 11.01 -3.40 7.03
C THR A 61 11.97 -3.73 5.90
N ARG A 62 13.27 -3.57 6.13
CA ARG A 62 14.32 -3.91 5.15
C ARG A 62 14.81 -5.36 5.32
N GLY A 63 15.37 -5.92 4.25
CA GLY A 63 16.02 -7.23 4.25
C GLY A 63 15.25 -8.30 3.44
N PRO A 64 15.77 -9.55 3.38
CA PRO A 64 15.20 -10.62 2.55
C PRO A 64 13.77 -11.03 2.91
N LYS A 65 13.34 -10.79 4.15
CA LYS A 65 11.97 -10.99 4.63
C LYS A 65 11.27 -9.66 4.93
N GLY A 66 11.80 -8.58 4.38
CA GLY A 66 11.25 -7.24 4.51
C GLY A 66 10.08 -7.01 3.57
N GLY A 67 9.54 -5.80 3.59
CA GLY A 67 8.33 -5.43 2.88
C GLY A 67 7.56 -4.39 3.68
N PHE A 68 6.25 -4.35 3.44
CA PHE A 68 5.31 -3.48 4.10
C PHE A 68 4.28 -4.29 4.88
N ASN A 69 3.85 -3.75 6.00
CA ASN A 69 2.64 -4.11 6.74
C ASN A 69 1.89 -2.83 7.13
N LEU A 70 0.71 -2.96 7.72
CA LEU A 70 0.03 -1.79 8.28
C LEU A 70 0.84 -1.22 9.45
N GLY A 71 0.95 0.10 9.52
CA GLY A 71 1.65 0.79 10.60
C GLY A 71 0.86 0.78 11.92
N ARG A 72 -0.44 0.45 11.86
CA ARG A 72 -1.37 0.38 12.99
C ARG A 72 -2.43 -0.70 12.70
N ALA A 73 -3.20 -1.08 13.72
CA ALA A 73 -4.33 -1.99 13.53
C ALA A 73 -5.34 -1.40 12.52
N PRO A 74 -5.93 -2.21 11.61
CA PRO A 74 -6.88 -1.72 10.60
C PRO A 74 -8.00 -0.85 11.18
N GLU A 75 -8.50 -1.21 12.36
CA GLU A 75 -9.61 -0.54 13.07
C GLU A 75 -9.22 0.86 13.58
N SER A 76 -7.93 1.20 13.54
CA SER A 76 -7.39 2.49 13.99
C SER A 76 -6.99 3.43 12.84
N ILE A 77 -7.37 3.09 11.60
CA ILE A 77 -7.08 3.85 10.38
C ILE A 77 -8.37 4.48 9.86
N ASN A 78 -8.44 5.82 9.85
CA ASN A 78 -9.62 6.62 9.47
C ASN A 78 -9.53 7.17 8.04
#